data_AF-A0AAV9ARA7-F1
#
_entry.id   AF-A0AAV9ARA7-F1
#
_cell.length_a   1.000
_cell.length_b   1.000
_cell.length_c   1.000
_cell.angle_alpha   90.00
_cell.angle_beta   90.00
_cell.angle_gamma   90.00
#
_symmetry.space_group_name_H-M   'P 1'
#
loop_
_entity.id
_entity.type
_entity.pdbx_description
1 polymer ?
#
loop_
_entity_poly.entity_id
_entity_poly.type
_entity_poly.pdbx_seq_one_letter_code
_entity_poly.pdbx_strand_id
1 'polypeptide(L)'
;MEPLFQRLGKQIFKTGFLNYRKTRKRTAEENIQKAIKAVTESAENATLEGKTFFVSRVNVGLDTTAVREAILRIMEKDDDVLTAHRHS
;
A
#
# COMPACT_ATOMS: atom_id res chain seq x y z
N MET A 1 -46.95 5.95 3.53
CA MET A 1 -46.21 4.95 2.74
C MET A 1 -45.15 5.66 1.92
N GLU A 2 -43.90 5.18 1.90
CA GLU A 2 -42.85 5.77 1.06
C GLU A 2 -43.05 5.37 -0.41
N PRO A 3 -42.99 6.32 -1.38
CA PRO A 3 -43.14 6.03 -2.80
C PRO A 3 -42.07 5.05 -3.31
N LEU A 4 -42.45 4.15 -4.21
CA LEU A 4 -41.55 3.14 -4.80
C LEU A 4 -40.27 3.76 -5.39
N PHE A 5 -40.41 4.90 -6.07
CA PHE A 5 -39.28 5.63 -6.66
C PHE A 5 -38.24 6.06 -5.61
N GLN A 6 -38.66 6.49 -4.43
CA GLN A 6 -37.75 6.89 -3.36
C GLN A 6 -37.01 5.68 -2.77
N ARG A 7 -37.71 4.55 -2.62
CA ARG A 7 -37.11 3.28 -2.17
C ARG A 7 -36.07 2.77 -3.16
N LEU A 8 -36.40 2.78 -4.45
CA LEU A 8 -35.50 2.36 -5.51
C LEU A 8 -34.26 3.27 -5.58
N GLY A 9 -34.45 4.59 -5.51
CA GLY A 9 -33.33 5.55 -5.49
C GLY A 9 -32.37 5.29 -4.31
N LYS A 10 -32.89 5.07 -3.10
CA LYS A 10 -32.07 4.72 -1.92
C LYS A 10 -31.32 3.40 -2.12
N GLN A 11 -31.96 2.39 -2.69
CA GLN A 11 -31.34 1.08 -2.91
C GLN A 11 -30.22 1.13 -3.95
N ILE A 12 -30.42 1.87 -5.05
CA ILE A 12 -29.41 2.07 -6.09
C ILE A 12 -28.20 2.81 -5.50
N PHE A 13 -28.44 3.93 -4.80
CA PHE A 13 -27.37 4.70 -4.17
C PHE A 13 -26.59 3.86 -3.15
N LYS A 14 -27.29 3.12 -2.28
CA LYS A 14 -26.66 2.25 -1.28
C LYS A 14 -25.78 1.17 -1.93
N THR A 15 -26.28 0.55 -2.99
CA THR A 15 -25.55 -0.52 -3.70
C THR A 15 -24.33 0.04 -4.43
N GLY A 16 -24.50 1.15 -5.16
CA GLY A 16 -23.40 1.83 -5.85
C GLY A 16 -22.30 2.29 -4.90
N PHE A 17 -22.68 2.90 -3.78
CA PHE A 17 -21.75 3.34 -2.74
C PHE A 17 -20.97 2.17 -2.11
N LEU A 18 -21.64 1.06 -1.83
CA LEU A 18 -20.98 -0.12 -1.27
C LEU A 18 -19.95 -0.70 -2.25
N ASN A 19 -20.29 -0.78 -3.53
CA ASN A 19 -19.38 -1.27 -4.56
C ASN A 19 -18.17 -0.35 -4.71
N TYR A 20 -18.36 0.96 -4.72
CA TYR A 20 -17.28 1.93 -4.75
C TYR A 20 -16.31 1.76 -3.56
N ARG A 21 -16.85 1.62 -2.34
CA ARG A 21 -16.02 1.37 -1.14
C ARG A 21 -15.21 0.07 -1.24
N LYS A 22 -15.82 -1.01 -1.74
CA LYS A 22 -15.13 -2.30 -1.93
C LYS A 22 -13.98 -2.17 -2.93
N THR A 23 -14.24 -1.55 -4.08
CA THR A 23 -13.19 -1.33 -5.10
C THR A 23 -12.05 -0.48 -4.55
N ARG A 24 -12.36 0.61 -3.86
CA ARG A 24 -11.34 1.45 -3.22
C ARG A 24 -10.50 0.71 -2.20
N LYS A 25 -11.12 -0.13 -1.37
CA LYS A 25 -10.39 -0.93 -0.37
C LYS A 25 -9.41 -1.88 -1.07
N ARG A 26 -9.86 -2.58 -2.12
CA ARG A 26 -9.00 -3.48 -2.90
C ARG A 26 -7.83 -2.72 -3.54
N THR A 27 -8.10 -1.56 -4.15
CA THR A 27 -7.03 -0.72 -4.74
C THR A 27 -6.01 -0.26 -3.70
N ALA A 28 -6.44 0.08 -2.47
CA ALA A 28 -5.52 0.46 -1.41
C ALA A 28 -4.60 -0.71 -0.99
N GLU A 29 -5.15 -1.92 -0.87
CA GLU A 29 -4.38 -3.13 -0.58
C GLU A 29 -3.37 -3.45 -1.70
N GLU A 30 -3.81 -3.38 -2.97
CA GLU A 30 -2.94 -3.56 -4.14
C GLU A 30 -1.82 -2.52 -4.19
N ASN A 31 -2.12 -1.26 -3.86
CA ASN A 31 -1.15 -0.17 -3.81
C ASN A 31 -0.05 -0.43 -2.77
N ILE A 32 -0.42 -0.88 -1.56
CA ILE A 32 0.55 -1.22 -0.51
C ILE A 32 1.51 -2.30 -1.01
N GLN A 33 1.00 -3.38 -1.59
CA GLN A 33 1.84 -4.47 -2.09
C GLN A 33 2.76 -4.02 -3.23
N LYS A 34 2.24 -3.20 -4.15
CA LYS A 34 3.02 -2.63 -5.25
C LYS A 34 4.13 -1.71 -4.75
N ALA A 35 3.85 -0.89 -3.74
CA ALA A 35 4.83 -0.03 -3.10
C ALA A 35 5.92 -0.85 -2.41
N ILE A 36 5.55 -1.79 -1.54
CA ILE A 36 6.50 -2.65 -0.83
C ILE A 36 7.44 -3.34 -1.82
N LYS A 37 6.90 -3.95 -2.87
CA LYS A 37 7.69 -4.65 -3.89
C LYS A 37 8.70 -3.72 -4.56
N ALA A 38 8.24 -2.60 -5.11
CA ALA A 38 9.11 -1.68 -5.86
C ALA A 38 10.24 -1.11 -4.99
N VAL A 39 9.92 -0.73 -3.75
CA VAL A 39 10.91 -0.16 -2.83
C VAL A 39 11.88 -1.25 -2.35
N THR A 40 11.41 -2.48 -2.09
CA THR A 40 12.27 -3.60 -1.67
C THR A 40 13.27 -3.99 -2.76
N GLU A 41 12.82 -4.16 -4.01
CA GLU A 41 13.69 -4.46 -5.15
C GLU A 41 14.74 -3.35 -5.35
N SER A 42 14.35 -2.09 -5.15
CA SER A 42 15.26 -0.95 -5.27
C SER A 42 16.29 -0.92 -4.14
N ALA A 43 15.88 -1.23 -2.91
CA ALA A 43 16.75 -1.31 -1.75
C ALA A 43 17.77 -2.45 -1.90
N GLU A 44 17.31 -3.65 -2.29
CA GLU A 44 18.18 -4.82 -2.51
C GLU A 44 19.22 -4.54 -3.60
N ASN A 45 18.82 -3.92 -4.71
CA ASN A 45 19.75 -3.52 -5.77
C ASN A 45 20.78 -2.49 -5.27
N ALA A 46 20.36 -1.51 -4.47
CA ALA A 46 21.28 -0.51 -3.91
C ALA A 46 22.28 -1.14 -2.94
N THR A 47 21.83 -2.09 -2.11
CA THR A 47 22.72 -2.87 -1.23
C THR A 47 23.74 -3.68 -2.02
N LEU A 48 23.31 -4.34 -3.09
CA LEU A 48 24.22 -5.08 -4.00
C LEU A 48 25.25 -4.16 -4.67
N GLU A 49 24.87 -2.93 -4.98
CA GLU A 49 25.75 -1.90 -5.54
C GLU A 49 26.61 -1.19 -4.48
N GLY A 50 26.48 -1.52 -3.19
CA GLY A 50 27.19 -0.89 -2.08
C GLY A 50 26.77 0.55 -1.81
N LYS A 51 25.56 0.95 -2.23
CA LYS A 51 25.02 2.30 -2.03
C LYS A 51 24.33 2.40 -0.67
N THR A 52 24.48 3.55 -0.03
CA THR A 52 23.85 3.87 1.27
C THR A 52 22.46 4.48 1.12
N PHE A 53 22.03 4.77 -0.11
CA PHE A 53 20.72 5.32 -0.42
C PHE A 53 20.22 4.81 -1.77
N PHE A 54 18.90 4.87 -1.97
CA PHE A 54 18.27 4.57 -3.25
C PHE A 54 17.11 5.52 -3.52
N VAL A 55 16.68 5.59 -4.78
CA VAL A 55 15.50 6.33 -5.21
C VAL A 55 14.63 5.37 -6.02
N SER A 56 13.37 5.23 -5.63
CA SER A 56 12.42 4.35 -6.31
C SER A 56 11.18 5.12 -6.77
N ARG A 57 10.73 4.84 -8.01
CA ARG A 57 9.47 5.37 -8.53
C ARG A 57 8.35 4.40 -8.24
N VAL A 58 7.39 4.82 -7.42
CA VAL A 58 6.26 3.99 -6.98
C VAL A 58 4.97 4.51 -7.59
N ASN A 59 4.25 3.65 -8.32
CA ASN A 59 3.00 4.03 -8.99
C ASN A 59 1.78 3.60 -8.15
N VAL A 60 1.39 4.44 -7.19
CA VAL A 60 0.24 4.22 -6.27
C VAL A 60 -0.73 5.41 -6.22
N GLY A 61 -0.59 6.39 -7.12
CA GLY A 61 -1.44 7.59 -7.14
C GLY A 61 -1.28 8.43 -5.86
N LEU A 62 -2.42 8.83 -5.26
CA LEU A 62 -2.47 9.63 -4.03
C LEU A 62 -2.46 8.78 -2.74
N ASP A 63 -2.18 7.49 -2.84
CA ASP A 63 -2.16 6.58 -1.69
C ASP A 63 -0.84 6.71 -0.91
N THR A 64 -0.75 7.77 -0.10
CA THR A 64 0.43 8.03 0.73
C THR A 64 0.63 6.97 1.81
N THR A 65 -0.44 6.27 2.21
CA THR A 65 -0.35 5.14 3.15
C THR A 65 0.47 4.01 2.55
N ALA A 66 0.23 3.65 1.28
CA ALA A 66 1.04 2.65 0.59
C ALA A 66 2.55 2.99 0.59
N VAL A 67 2.90 4.25 0.36
CA VAL A 67 4.31 4.71 0.42
C VAL A 67 4.86 4.57 1.84
N ARG A 68 4.12 5.02 2.86
CA ARG A 68 4.54 4.92 4.27
C ARG A 68 4.80 3.47 4.68
N GLU A 69 3.87 2.56 4.40
CA GLU A 69 4.00 1.15 4.75
C GLU A 69 5.20 0.49 4.05
N ALA A 70 5.47 0.86 2.80
CA ALA A 70 6.64 0.36 2.08
C ALA A 70 7.96 0.76 2.74
N ILE A 71 8.07 2.01 3.23
CA ILE A 71 9.26 2.47 3.95
C ILE A 71 9.41 1.74 5.29
N LEU A 72 8.32 1.62 6.07
CA LEU A 72 8.36 0.89 7.34
C LEU A 72 8.82 -0.55 7.16
N ARG A 73 8.33 -1.23 6.11
CA ARG A 73 8.69 -2.62 5.83
C ARG A 73 10.18 -2.84 5.60
N ILE A 74 10.86 -1.88 4.96
CA ILE A 74 12.31 -1.95 4.75
C ILE A 74 13.06 -1.65 6.03
N MET A 75 12.62 -0.66 6.80
CA MET A 75 13.23 -0.33 8.08
C MET A 75 13.15 -1.52 9.06
N GLU A 76 12.02 -2.22 9.12
CA GLU A 76 11.88 -3.44 9.91
C GLU A 76 12.83 -4.55 9.45
N LYS A 77 13.02 -4.72 8.13
CA LYS A 77 13.94 -5.71 7.56
C LYS A 77 15.40 -5.40 7.95
N ASP A 78 15.75 -4.13 8.01
CA ASP A 78 17.10 -3.69 8.42
C ASP A 78 17.32 -3.89 9.93
N ASP A 79 16.29 -3.72 10.77
CA ASP A 79 16.38 -3.98 12.22
C ASP A 79 16.62 -5.47 12.54
N ASP A 80 16.04 -6.39 11.75
CA ASP A 80 16.34 -7.82 11.85
C ASP A 80 17.79 -8.15 11.47
N VAL A 81 18.39 -7.41 10.52
CA VAL A 81 19.82 -7.53 10.17
C VAL A 81 20.72 -6.96 11.27
N LEU A 82 20.28 -5.90 11.98
CA LEU A 82 21.04 -5.28 13.07
C LEU A 82 21.07 -6.10 14.36
N THR A 83 20.11 -6.99 14.60
CA THR A 83 20.11 -7.90 15.76
C THR A 83 21.01 -9.13 15.56
N ALA A 84 21.31 -9.52 14.32
CA ALA A 84 22.20 -10.65 14.02
C ALA A 84 23.69 -10.36 14.27
N HIS A 85 24.11 -9.09 14.29
CA HIS A 85 25.52 -8.71 14.51
C HIS A 85 25.90 -8.41 15.97
N ARG A 86 24.96 -8.52 16.93
CA ARG A 86 25.25 -8.22 18.35
C ARG A 86 25.69 -9.43 19.18
N HIS A 87 25.88 -10.60 18.56
CA HIS A 87 26.22 -11.87 19.22
C HIS A 87 27.39 -12.65 18.59
N SER A 88 28.29 -12.00 17.84
CA SER A 88 29.56 -12.63 17.40
C SER A 88 30.77 -12.05 18.11
#